data_AF-A0A3A5ZF45-F1
#
_entry.id   AF-A0A3A5ZF45-F1
#
_cell.length_a   1.000
_cell.length_b   1.000
_cell.length_c   1.000
_cell.angle_alpha   90.00
_cell.angle_beta   90.00
_cell.angle_gamma   90.00
#
_symmetry.space_group_name_H-M   'P 1'
#
loop_
_entity.id
_entity.type
_entity.pdbx_description
1 polymer ?
#
loop_
_entity_poly.entity_id
_entity_poly.type
_entity_poly.pdbx_seq_one_letter_code
_entity_poly.pdbx_strand_id
1 'polypeptide(L)'
;MATALATTAAPVQFDFQNNNVEVMTLDTLRRTHKENDIYGNPLKGIYHYEVIERMADICQKHNLNYEVEEIFAAQNKNKAQPGVVVLPQVEQKYGAMAVEAHILRRVYTTIRIKEWETDELTTTLVIAFHQDGIQAAIGPCVRVCHNQCILSPERSVSNYGKDKVTTEELFGRVDEWLSNFEVQMNEDRERIRRLKAKVITPVEMYAYIGLLTALRVSHDSSDKRLSSKVETYPLNQSQISIFTEDLLKLTEEKKTLTAWDIYNVATEIYKPGRTDIPAMIPQNGALAELMLSEGLPES
;
A
#
# COMPACT_ATOMS: atom_id res chain seq x y z
N MET A 1 -43.29 12.41 -18.30
CA MET A 1 -41.84 12.50 -18.60
C MET A 1 -41.20 13.26 -17.46
N ALA A 2 -40.47 12.57 -16.58
CA ALA A 2 -39.75 13.19 -15.47
C ALA A 2 -38.31 13.41 -15.92
N THR A 3 -37.92 14.66 -16.08
CA THR A 3 -36.57 15.08 -16.43
C THR A 3 -35.68 14.81 -15.22
N ALA A 4 -34.78 13.84 -15.34
CA ALA A 4 -33.74 13.60 -14.35
C ALA A 4 -32.78 14.80 -14.37
N LEU A 5 -32.75 15.56 -13.26
CA LEU A 5 -31.71 16.55 -12.99
C LEU A 5 -30.40 15.81 -12.80
N ALA A 6 -29.53 15.86 -13.80
CA ALA A 6 -28.12 15.54 -13.63
C ALA A 6 -27.53 16.55 -12.66
N THR A 7 -27.34 16.17 -11.40
CA THR A 7 -26.51 16.90 -10.45
C THR A 7 -25.07 16.85 -10.97
N THR A 8 -24.67 17.87 -11.72
CA THR A 8 -23.26 18.10 -12.06
C THR A 8 -22.53 18.42 -10.76
N ALA A 9 -21.83 17.42 -10.21
CA ALA A 9 -20.85 17.65 -9.16
C ALA A 9 -19.89 18.76 -9.61
N ALA A 10 -19.42 19.58 -8.66
CA ALA A 10 -18.45 20.63 -8.95
C ALA A 10 -17.27 20.06 -9.78
N PRO A 11 -16.70 20.84 -10.73
CA PRO A 11 -15.56 20.37 -11.51
C PRO A 11 -14.42 20.00 -10.57
N VAL A 12 -14.09 18.71 -10.53
CA VAL A 12 -12.93 18.17 -9.82
C VAL A 12 -11.75 18.28 -10.76
N GLN A 13 -10.60 18.68 -10.25
CA GLN A 13 -9.36 18.86 -11.01
C GLN A 13 -8.21 18.10 -10.34
N PHE A 14 -7.23 17.69 -11.14
CA PHE A 14 -5.96 17.15 -10.64
C PHE A 14 -4.81 18.07 -11.03
N ASP A 15 -3.97 18.43 -10.07
CA ASP A 15 -2.78 19.26 -10.27
C ASP A 15 -1.51 18.45 -10.02
N PHE A 16 -1.29 17.43 -10.85
CA PHE A 16 -0.05 16.66 -10.83
C PHE A 16 1.20 17.49 -11.23
N GLN A 17 1.05 18.75 -11.68
CA GLN A 17 2.21 19.59 -11.94
C GLN A 17 2.88 20.00 -10.63
N ASN A 18 2.07 20.30 -9.61
CA ASN A 18 2.54 20.70 -8.28
C ASN A 18 2.49 19.55 -7.26
N ASN A 19 1.58 18.59 -7.44
CA ASN A 19 1.36 17.49 -6.51
C ASN A 19 1.95 16.18 -7.04
N ASN A 20 2.79 15.51 -6.25
CA ASN A 20 3.27 14.16 -6.60
C ASN A 20 2.18 13.09 -6.45
N VAL A 21 1.16 13.38 -5.63
CA VAL A 21 0.03 12.51 -5.30
C VAL A 21 -1.25 13.34 -5.28
N GLU A 22 -2.32 12.81 -5.86
CA GLU A 22 -3.68 13.36 -5.77
C GLU A 22 -4.59 12.39 -5.02
N VAL A 23 -5.54 12.94 -4.28
CA VAL A 23 -6.51 12.17 -3.48
C VAL A 23 -7.90 12.33 -4.08
N MET A 24 -8.66 11.24 -4.16
CA MET A 24 -9.97 11.24 -4.79
C MET A 24 -10.94 10.21 -4.17
N THR A 25 -12.22 10.36 -4.52
CA THR A 25 -13.25 9.36 -4.24
C THR A 25 -13.33 8.33 -5.37
N LEU A 26 -14.00 7.21 -5.11
CA LEU A 26 -14.25 6.18 -6.13
C LEU A 26 -15.04 6.73 -7.33
N ASP A 27 -16.00 7.64 -7.11
CA ASP A 27 -16.75 8.30 -8.19
C ASP A 27 -15.86 9.18 -9.07
N THR A 28 -14.92 9.91 -8.47
CA THR A 28 -13.94 10.68 -9.23
C THR A 28 -13.01 9.76 -10.00
N LEU A 29 -12.55 8.66 -9.39
CA LEU A 29 -11.70 7.67 -10.05
C LEU A 29 -12.39 7.08 -11.30
N ARG A 30 -13.69 6.75 -11.23
CA ARG A 30 -14.49 6.23 -12.36
C ARG A 30 -14.57 7.18 -13.56
N ARG A 31 -14.47 8.49 -13.31
CA ARG A 31 -14.54 9.53 -14.35
C ARG A 31 -13.21 9.71 -15.09
N THR A 32 -12.10 9.23 -14.53
CA THR A 32 -10.79 9.35 -15.15
C THR A 32 -10.71 8.62 -16.48
N HIS A 33 -9.75 9.01 -17.32
CA HIS A 33 -9.63 8.45 -18.65
C HIS A 33 -9.28 6.96 -18.59
N LYS A 34 -10.06 6.14 -19.30
CA LYS A 34 -9.89 4.69 -19.37
C LYS A 34 -8.81 4.34 -20.39
N GLU A 35 -7.87 3.50 -19.97
CA GLU A 35 -6.82 3.01 -20.84
C GLU A 35 -7.21 1.66 -21.43
N ASN A 36 -7.42 1.63 -22.74
CA ASN A 36 -7.98 0.49 -23.46
C ASN A 36 -6.97 -0.11 -24.44
N ASP A 37 -7.11 -1.40 -24.72
CA ASP A 37 -6.45 -2.08 -25.83
C ASP A 37 -7.06 -1.69 -27.20
N ILE A 38 -6.52 -2.26 -28.27
CA ILE A 38 -6.99 -1.99 -29.65
C ILE A 38 -8.42 -2.47 -29.92
N TYR A 39 -8.98 -3.32 -29.05
CA TYR A 39 -10.33 -3.85 -29.14
C TYR A 39 -11.32 -3.08 -28.23
N GLY A 40 -10.84 -2.08 -27.48
CA GLY A 40 -11.65 -1.29 -26.56
C GLY A 40 -11.82 -1.91 -25.17
N ASN A 41 -11.12 -3.00 -24.86
CA ASN A 41 -11.14 -3.63 -23.53
C ASN A 41 -10.14 -2.95 -22.60
N PRO A 42 -10.28 -3.06 -21.27
CA PRO A 42 -9.28 -2.55 -20.33
C PRO A 42 -7.90 -3.13 -20.66
N LEU A 43 -6.87 -2.28 -20.74
CA LEU A 43 -5.50 -2.70 -21.11
C LEU A 43 -4.94 -3.81 -20.20
N LYS A 44 -5.41 -3.88 -18.95
CA LYS A 44 -5.01 -4.88 -17.95
C LYS A 44 -6.08 -5.92 -17.65
N GLY A 45 -7.09 -6.03 -18.53
CA GLY A 45 -8.24 -6.91 -18.36
C GLY A 45 -9.25 -6.43 -17.30
N ILE A 46 -8.93 -5.40 -16.52
CA ILE A 46 -9.78 -4.76 -15.52
C ILE A 46 -9.31 -3.31 -15.29
N TYR A 47 -10.23 -2.37 -15.05
CA TYR A 47 -9.89 -1.00 -14.65
C TYR A 47 -9.62 -0.90 -13.14
N HIS A 48 -8.85 0.11 -12.72
CA HIS A 48 -8.51 0.34 -11.31
C HIS A 48 -9.74 0.42 -10.39
N TYR A 49 -10.80 1.12 -10.81
CA TYR A 49 -12.02 1.28 -10.02
C TYR A 49 -12.80 -0.04 -9.89
N GLU A 50 -12.77 -0.89 -10.93
CA GLU A 50 -13.42 -2.20 -10.91
C GLU A 50 -12.72 -3.15 -9.93
N VAL A 51 -11.41 -3.01 -9.76
CA VAL A 51 -10.69 -3.76 -8.72
C VAL A 51 -11.22 -3.40 -7.33
N ILE A 52 -11.38 -2.11 -7.05
CA ILE A 52 -11.88 -1.63 -5.76
C ILE A 52 -13.31 -2.09 -5.52
N GLU A 53 -14.18 -1.99 -6.53
CA GLU A 53 -15.56 -2.48 -6.47
C GLU A 53 -15.61 -3.98 -6.20
N ARG A 54 -14.83 -4.80 -6.91
CA ARG A 54 -14.80 -6.25 -6.69
C ARG A 54 -14.29 -6.62 -5.30
N MET A 55 -13.31 -5.88 -4.76
CA MET A 55 -12.84 -6.10 -3.38
C MET A 55 -13.92 -5.73 -2.35
N ALA A 56 -14.66 -4.64 -2.60
CA ALA A 56 -15.81 -4.24 -1.78
C ALA A 56 -16.95 -5.28 -1.85
N ASP A 57 -17.23 -5.85 -3.03
CA ASP A 57 -18.22 -6.92 -3.20
C ASP A 57 -17.85 -8.18 -2.38
N ILE A 58 -16.56 -8.52 -2.27
CA ILE A 58 -16.10 -9.62 -1.41
C ILE A 58 -16.34 -9.26 0.08
N CYS A 59 -16.05 -8.04 0.50
CA CYS A 59 -16.36 -7.59 1.87
C CYS A 59 -17.86 -7.71 2.15
N GLN A 60 -18.71 -7.29 1.19
CA GLN A 60 -20.16 -7.41 1.28
C GLN A 60 -20.62 -8.87 1.34
N LYS A 61 -20.03 -9.76 0.52
CA LYS A 61 -20.31 -11.21 0.52
C LYS A 61 -20.12 -11.84 1.90
N HIS A 62 -19.10 -11.41 2.65
CA HIS A 62 -18.82 -11.89 4.01
C HIS A 62 -19.55 -11.11 5.10
N ASN A 63 -20.49 -10.22 4.74
CA ASN A 63 -21.28 -9.38 5.65
C ASN A 63 -20.42 -8.49 6.58
N LEU A 64 -19.26 -8.02 6.08
CA LEU A 64 -18.39 -7.12 6.82
C LEU A 64 -18.88 -5.67 6.68
N ASN A 65 -18.77 -4.88 7.76
CA ASN A 65 -19.00 -3.45 7.75
C ASN A 65 -17.72 -2.75 7.28
N TYR A 66 -17.70 -2.33 6.02
CA TYR A 66 -16.51 -1.76 5.41
C TYR A 66 -16.71 -0.34 4.90
N GLU A 67 -15.60 0.35 4.66
CA GLU A 67 -15.52 1.66 4.04
C GLU A 67 -14.31 1.70 3.12
N VAL A 68 -14.53 2.08 1.85
CA VAL A 68 -13.42 2.40 0.94
C VAL A 68 -12.86 3.75 1.39
N GLU A 69 -11.60 3.77 1.81
CA GLU A 69 -10.93 4.98 2.25
C GLU A 69 -10.52 5.85 1.05
N GLU A 70 -9.75 6.89 1.32
CA GLU A 70 -9.21 7.79 0.32
C GLU A 70 -8.41 7.04 -0.75
N ILE A 71 -8.67 7.37 -2.02
CA ILE A 71 -7.96 6.79 -3.15
C ILE A 71 -6.85 7.74 -3.55
N PHE A 72 -5.62 7.23 -3.58
CA PHE A 72 -4.44 7.97 -3.96
C PHE A 72 -4.00 7.60 -5.36
N ALA A 73 -3.62 8.59 -6.17
CA ALA A 73 -2.94 8.36 -7.43
C ALA A 73 -1.59 9.07 -7.45
N ALA A 74 -0.55 8.40 -7.95
CA ALA A 74 0.82 8.91 -7.90
C ALA A 74 1.44 9.07 -9.28
N GLN A 75 2.09 10.22 -9.53
CA GLN A 75 2.72 10.48 -10.83
C GLN A 75 4.01 9.73 -11.06
N ASN A 76 4.76 9.37 -10.00
CA ASN A 76 6.10 8.73 -9.97
C ASN A 76 7.25 9.40 -10.78
N LYS A 77 6.97 10.45 -11.57
CA LYS A 77 7.90 11.21 -12.45
C LYS A 77 8.80 10.35 -13.36
N ASN A 78 8.45 9.08 -13.59
CA ASN A 78 9.20 8.20 -14.49
C ASN A 78 8.87 8.56 -15.94
N LYS A 79 9.88 8.99 -16.71
CA LYS A 79 9.69 9.42 -18.11
C LYS A 79 9.33 8.27 -19.06
N ALA A 80 9.78 7.04 -18.79
CA ALA A 80 9.54 5.89 -19.66
C ALA A 80 8.17 5.25 -19.39
N GLN A 81 7.75 5.20 -18.12
CA GLN A 81 6.47 4.65 -17.69
C GLN A 81 5.83 5.58 -16.66
N PRO A 82 5.25 6.70 -17.11
CA PRO A 82 4.67 7.68 -16.20
C PRO A 82 3.48 7.09 -15.46
N GLY A 83 3.38 7.39 -14.17
CA GLY A 83 2.25 7.01 -13.32
C GLY A 83 0.97 7.75 -13.66
N VAL A 84 1.08 8.93 -14.29
CA VAL A 84 -0.04 9.73 -14.77
C VAL A 84 0.25 10.26 -16.17
N VAL A 85 -0.74 10.18 -17.05
CA VAL A 85 -0.70 10.78 -18.40
C VAL A 85 -1.91 11.71 -18.54
N VAL A 86 -1.66 12.93 -19.02
CA VAL A 86 -2.72 13.90 -19.32
C VAL A 86 -2.94 13.94 -20.83
N LEU A 87 -4.19 13.89 -21.27
CA LEU A 87 -4.57 13.91 -22.69
C LEU A 87 -5.02 15.33 -23.10
N PRO A 88 -4.21 16.08 -23.87
CA PRO A 88 -4.52 17.48 -24.20
C PRO A 88 -5.83 17.65 -24.96
N GLN A 89 -6.19 16.70 -25.82
CA GLN A 89 -7.43 16.73 -26.59
C GLN A 89 -8.68 16.60 -25.69
N VAL A 90 -8.57 15.84 -24.61
CA VAL A 90 -9.66 15.66 -23.63
C VAL A 90 -9.71 16.87 -22.72
N GLU A 91 -8.56 17.40 -22.32
CA GLU A 91 -8.45 18.62 -21.53
C GLU A 91 -9.05 19.84 -22.25
N GLN A 92 -8.85 19.96 -23.57
CA GLN A 92 -9.51 20.99 -24.39
C GLN A 92 -11.05 20.89 -24.37
N LYS A 93 -11.60 19.69 -24.16
CA LYS A 93 -13.06 19.45 -24.11
C LYS A 93 -13.65 19.68 -22.73
N TYR A 94 -12.97 19.21 -21.68
CA TYR A 94 -13.49 19.20 -20.31
C TYR A 94 -12.95 20.34 -19.43
N GLY A 95 -11.95 21.09 -19.92
CA GLY A 95 -11.30 22.17 -19.20
C GLY A 95 -9.91 21.77 -18.68
N ALA A 96 -9.11 22.79 -18.38
CA ALA A 96 -7.77 22.62 -17.81
C ALA A 96 -7.83 21.75 -16.54
N MET A 97 -6.90 20.81 -16.42
CA MET A 97 -6.76 19.92 -15.27
C MET A 97 -7.98 19.01 -14.98
N ALA A 98 -8.92 18.87 -15.91
CA ALA A 98 -10.10 18.02 -15.72
C ALA A 98 -9.72 16.56 -15.45
N VAL A 99 -10.37 15.92 -14.47
CA VAL A 99 -10.09 14.51 -14.09
C VAL A 99 -10.29 13.54 -15.25
N GLU A 100 -11.24 13.83 -16.15
CA GLU A 100 -11.54 13.06 -17.36
C GLU A 100 -10.36 13.00 -18.36
N ALA A 101 -9.43 13.95 -18.28
CA ALA A 101 -8.24 14.02 -19.13
C ALA A 101 -7.07 13.18 -18.60
N HIS A 102 -7.17 12.64 -17.38
CA HIS A 102 -6.07 11.95 -16.71
C HIS A 102 -6.21 10.44 -16.84
N ILE A 103 -5.17 9.77 -17.34
CA ILE A 103 -4.97 8.34 -17.20
C ILE A 103 -4.16 8.12 -15.93
N LEU A 104 -4.73 7.39 -14.97
CA LEU A 104 -4.08 7.04 -13.71
C LEU A 104 -3.58 5.60 -13.76
N ARG A 105 -2.27 5.43 -13.67
CA ARG A 105 -1.60 4.13 -13.78
C ARG A 105 -0.92 3.67 -12.51
N ARG A 106 -1.09 4.41 -11.40
CA ARG A 106 -0.61 4.06 -10.07
C ARG A 106 -1.62 4.53 -9.06
N VAL A 107 -2.48 3.62 -8.63
CA VAL A 107 -3.59 3.88 -7.72
C VAL A 107 -3.39 3.03 -6.48
N TYR A 108 -3.54 3.63 -5.31
CA TYR A 108 -3.45 2.97 -4.02
C TYR A 108 -4.66 3.35 -3.18
N THR A 109 -5.27 2.37 -2.52
CA THR A 109 -6.35 2.60 -1.56
C THR A 109 -6.35 1.50 -0.52
N THR A 110 -7.05 1.75 0.57
CA THR A 110 -7.41 0.76 1.58
C THR A 110 -8.93 0.65 1.67
N ILE A 111 -9.42 -0.55 1.95
CA ILE A 111 -10.78 -0.78 2.41
C ILE A 111 -10.70 -1.09 3.89
N ARG A 112 -11.19 -0.17 4.72
CA ARG A 112 -11.25 -0.33 6.16
C ARG A 112 -12.41 -1.26 6.51
N ILE A 113 -12.10 -2.27 7.33
CA ILE A 113 -13.07 -3.23 7.86
C ILE A 113 -13.26 -2.87 9.34
N LYS A 114 -14.49 -2.48 9.70
CA LYS A 114 -14.84 -1.92 11.01
C LYS A 114 -15.09 -3.00 12.06
N GLU A 115 -15.20 -4.26 11.63
CA GLU A 115 -15.30 -5.39 12.55
C GLU A 115 -14.16 -5.35 13.56
N TRP A 116 -14.56 -5.20 14.82
CA TRP A 116 -13.70 -5.33 15.99
C TRP A 116 -12.64 -4.24 16.07
N GLU A 117 -12.78 -3.13 15.35
CA GLU A 117 -11.88 -2.00 15.48
C GLU A 117 -11.75 -1.54 16.94
N THR A 118 -10.56 -1.08 17.30
CA THR A 118 -10.28 -0.47 18.59
C THR A 118 -9.98 1.01 18.41
N ASP A 119 -9.72 1.73 19.50
CA ASP A 119 -9.28 3.12 19.42
C ASP A 119 -7.92 3.27 18.71
N GLU A 120 -7.11 2.20 18.71
CA GLU A 120 -5.76 2.21 18.13
C GLU A 120 -5.71 1.54 16.75
N LEU A 121 -6.40 0.41 16.57
CA LEU A 121 -6.22 -0.49 15.44
C LEU A 121 -7.53 -0.74 14.70
N THR A 122 -7.43 -0.80 13.39
CA THR A 122 -8.46 -1.34 12.50
C THR A 122 -7.83 -2.42 11.62
N THR A 123 -8.62 -3.22 10.90
CA THR A 123 -8.09 -4.06 9.82
C THR A 123 -8.41 -3.41 8.48
N THR A 124 -7.47 -3.47 7.54
CA THR A 124 -7.61 -2.89 6.20
C THR A 124 -7.19 -3.89 5.15
N LEU A 125 -7.96 -3.96 4.07
CA LEU A 125 -7.58 -4.60 2.82
C LEU A 125 -6.93 -3.54 1.91
N VAL A 126 -5.64 -3.70 1.67
CA VAL A 126 -4.83 -2.83 0.82
C VAL A 126 -4.99 -3.22 -0.64
N ILE A 127 -5.11 -2.22 -1.51
CA ILE A 127 -5.20 -2.41 -2.96
C ILE A 127 -4.19 -1.47 -3.61
N ALA A 128 -3.26 -2.04 -4.38
CA ALA A 128 -2.34 -1.31 -5.22
C ALA A 128 -2.53 -1.74 -6.67
N PHE A 129 -2.93 -0.80 -7.53
CA PHE A 129 -3.04 -0.98 -8.97
C PHE A 129 -1.94 -0.20 -9.66
N HIS A 130 -1.16 -0.84 -10.53
CA HIS A 130 -0.21 -0.13 -11.37
C HIS A 130 0.03 -0.78 -12.74
N GLN A 131 1.00 -0.26 -13.49
CA GLN A 131 1.28 -0.67 -14.87
C GLN A 131 1.57 -2.18 -15.03
N ASP A 132 2.17 -2.85 -14.04
CA ASP A 132 2.51 -4.26 -14.18
C ASP A 132 1.36 -5.17 -13.74
N GLY A 133 0.49 -4.69 -12.85
CA GLY A 133 -0.68 -5.42 -12.38
C GLY A 133 -1.27 -4.87 -11.09
N ILE A 134 -1.86 -5.78 -10.32
CA ILE A 134 -2.56 -5.55 -9.06
C ILE A 134 -1.79 -6.27 -7.96
N GLN A 135 -1.67 -5.62 -6.81
CA GLN A 135 -1.35 -6.25 -5.53
C GLN A 135 -2.47 -6.00 -4.53
N ALA A 136 -2.67 -6.98 -3.66
CA ALA A 136 -3.51 -6.81 -2.49
C ALA A 136 -2.84 -7.45 -1.28
N ALA A 137 -3.10 -6.89 -0.11
CA ALA A 137 -2.69 -7.47 1.16
C ALA A 137 -3.71 -7.11 2.24
N ILE A 138 -3.77 -7.90 3.31
CA ILE A 138 -4.65 -7.61 4.45
C ILE A 138 -3.85 -7.62 5.74
N GLY A 139 -4.17 -6.68 6.62
CA GLY A 139 -3.57 -6.63 7.95
C GLY A 139 -4.03 -5.43 8.76
N PRO A 140 -3.51 -5.28 9.99
CA PRO A 140 -3.86 -4.17 10.86
C PRO A 140 -3.42 -2.83 10.27
N CYS A 141 -4.13 -1.77 10.64
CA CYS A 141 -3.75 -0.39 10.38
C CYS A 141 -3.88 0.42 11.67
N VAL A 142 -2.85 1.20 11.99
CA VAL A 142 -2.87 2.12 13.12
C VAL A 142 -3.68 3.35 12.75
N ARG A 143 -4.79 3.58 13.46
CA ARG A 143 -5.82 4.56 13.06
C ARG A 143 -5.33 6.00 13.06
N VAL A 144 -4.56 6.40 14.06
CA VAL A 144 -4.15 7.81 14.23
C VAL A 144 -3.23 8.30 13.11
N CYS A 145 -2.41 7.40 12.57
CA CYS A 145 -1.44 7.73 11.53
C CYS A 145 -1.76 7.10 10.18
N HIS A 146 -2.75 6.21 10.08
CA HIS A 146 -3.04 5.42 8.87
C HIS A 146 -1.83 4.57 8.45
N ASN A 147 -1.15 3.94 9.41
CA ASN A 147 0.00 3.08 9.14
C ASN A 147 -0.47 1.66 8.88
N GLN A 148 -0.46 1.25 7.62
CA GLN A 148 -0.70 -0.13 7.23
C GLN A 148 0.41 -1.05 7.76
N CYS A 149 0.03 -2.14 8.41
CA CYS A 149 0.90 -3.22 8.85
C CYS A 149 0.59 -4.48 8.04
N ILE A 150 1.60 -5.10 7.43
CA ILE A 150 1.48 -6.39 6.74
C ILE A 150 2.26 -7.42 7.55
N LEU A 151 1.72 -7.75 8.73
CA LEU A 151 2.36 -8.65 9.71
C LEU A 151 2.34 -10.13 9.32
N SER A 152 1.59 -10.45 8.27
CA SER A 152 1.55 -11.74 7.58
C SER A 152 1.87 -11.52 6.11
N PRO A 153 3.14 -11.61 5.70
CA PRO A 153 3.54 -11.56 4.30
C PRO A 153 2.82 -12.59 3.42
N GLU A 154 2.45 -13.74 3.99
CA GLU A 154 1.63 -14.77 3.36
C GLU A 154 0.20 -14.30 3.01
N ARG A 155 -0.27 -13.21 3.63
CA ARG A 155 -1.53 -12.53 3.32
C ARG A 155 -1.32 -11.32 2.40
N SER A 156 -0.48 -11.55 1.38
CA SER A 156 -0.22 -10.67 0.25
C SER A 156 -0.31 -11.48 -1.04
N VAL A 157 -0.80 -10.86 -2.11
CA VAL A 157 -0.95 -11.50 -3.42
C VAL A 157 -0.72 -10.47 -4.54
N SER A 158 -0.14 -10.91 -5.65
CA SER A 158 0.00 -10.10 -6.87
C SER A 158 -0.31 -10.91 -8.12
N ASN A 159 -0.84 -10.25 -9.15
CA ASN A 159 -1.02 -10.86 -10.48
C ASN A 159 0.13 -10.56 -11.46
N TYR A 160 1.24 -10.05 -10.92
CA TYR A 160 2.47 -9.77 -11.65
C TYR A 160 3.69 -10.09 -10.77
N GLY A 161 4.88 -10.05 -11.37
CA GLY A 161 6.12 -10.37 -10.68
C GLY A 161 6.35 -11.89 -10.58
N LYS A 162 7.19 -12.28 -9.62
CA LYS A 162 7.45 -13.68 -9.28
C LYS A 162 6.24 -14.25 -8.53
N ASP A 163 5.95 -15.53 -8.73
CA ASP A 163 4.84 -16.24 -8.08
C ASP A 163 3.45 -15.62 -8.30
N LYS A 164 3.31 -14.87 -9.41
CA LYS A 164 2.06 -14.22 -9.79
C LYS A 164 0.93 -15.22 -9.96
N VAL A 165 -0.27 -14.77 -9.63
CA VAL A 165 -1.52 -15.48 -9.91
C VAL A 165 -2.31 -14.79 -11.02
N THR A 166 -3.37 -15.43 -11.52
CA THR A 166 -4.35 -14.76 -12.38
C THR A 166 -5.18 -13.74 -11.59
N THR A 167 -5.83 -12.81 -12.28
CA THR A 167 -6.72 -11.83 -11.64
C THR A 167 -7.86 -12.50 -10.85
N GLU A 168 -8.42 -13.61 -11.35
CA GLU A 168 -9.47 -14.33 -10.62
C GLU A 168 -8.94 -15.07 -9.39
N GLU A 169 -7.76 -15.68 -9.48
CA GLU A 169 -7.10 -16.27 -8.31
C GLU A 169 -6.75 -15.21 -7.26
N LEU A 170 -6.35 -14.00 -7.67
CA LEU A 170 -6.11 -12.88 -6.78
C LEU A 170 -7.36 -12.55 -5.93
N PHE A 171 -8.51 -12.41 -6.58
CA PHE A 171 -9.77 -12.21 -5.86
C PHE A 171 -10.16 -13.42 -5.00
N GLY A 172 -9.87 -14.64 -5.47
CA GLY A 172 -10.07 -15.87 -4.69
C GLY A 172 -9.23 -15.90 -3.41
N ARG A 173 -7.99 -15.41 -3.43
CA ARG A 173 -7.15 -15.28 -2.21
C ARG A 173 -7.73 -14.28 -1.22
N VAL A 174 -8.20 -13.13 -1.71
CA VAL A 174 -8.86 -12.14 -0.85
C VAL A 174 -10.15 -12.71 -0.23
N ASP A 175 -10.94 -13.45 -1.01
CA ASP A 175 -12.13 -14.14 -0.52
C ASP A 175 -11.79 -15.16 0.59
N GLU A 176 -10.71 -15.92 0.41
CA GLU A 176 -10.19 -16.86 1.42
C GLU A 176 -9.78 -16.14 2.70
N TRP A 177 -9.08 -15.00 2.60
CA TRP A 177 -8.70 -14.21 3.77
C TRP A 177 -9.91 -13.70 4.54
N LEU A 178 -10.88 -13.10 3.84
CA LEU A 178 -12.08 -12.55 4.47
C LEU A 178 -13.00 -13.62 5.04
N SER A 179 -12.98 -14.85 4.49
CA SER A 179 -13.69 -15.99 5.09
C SER A 179 -13.10 -16.44 6.44
N ASN A 180 -11.82 -16.14 6.70
CA ASN A 180 -11.09 -16.47 7.92
C ASN A 180 -10.76 -15.24 8.78
N PHE A 181 -11.48 -14.13 8.56
CA PHE A 181 -11.14 -12.80 9.07
C PHE A 181 -10.87 -12.76 10.58
N GLU A 182 -11.76 -13.35 11.39
CA GLU A 182 -11.64 -13.36 12.85
C GLU A 182 -10.35 -14.03 13.33
N VAL A 183 -10.00 -15.19 12.77
CA VAL A 183 -8.79 -15.94 13.14
C VAL A 183 -7.56 -15.13 12.78
N GLN A 184 -7.49 -14.64 11.54
CA GLN A 184 -6.33 -13.90 11.02
C GLN A 184 -6.09 -12.61 11.79
N MET A 185 -7.15 -11.89 12.14
CA MET A 185 -7.06 -10.68 12.93
C MET A 185 -6.59 -10.97 14.37
N ASN A 186 -7.03 -12.05 15.00
CA ASN A 186 -6.55 -12.44 16.32
C ASN A 186 -5.05 -12.78 16.31
N GLU A 187 -4.56 -13.45 15.27
CA GLU A 187 -3.12 -13.71 15.07
C GLU A 187 -2.32 -12.40 14.98
N ASP A 188 -2.83 -11.43 14.22
CA ASP A 188 -2.16 -10.14 14.06
C ASP A 188 -2.14 -9.34 15.36
N ARG A 189 -3.23 -9.35 16.13
CA ARG A 189 -3.26 -8.73 17.46
C ARG A 189 -2.21 -9.35 18.38
N GLU A 190 -2.04 -10.67 18.34
CA GLU A 190 -1.05 -11.35 19.15
C GLU A 190 0.39 -11.03 18.69
N ARG A 191 0.63 -10.86 17.39
CA ARG A 191 1.91 -10.33 16.87
C ARG A 191 2.19 -8.93 17.38
N ILE A 192 1.21 -8.02 17.31
CA ILE A 192 1.35 -6.64 17.82
C ILE A 192 1.60 -6.65 19.33
N ARG A 193 0.89 -7.49 20.08
CA ARG A 193 1.07 -7.62 21.53
C ARG A 193 2.51 -8.04 21.87
N ARG A 194 3.08 -9.00 21.13
CA ARG A 194 4.48 -9.42 21.28
C ARG A 194 5.47 -8.30 20.93
N LEU A 195 5.22 -7.57 19.83
CA LEU A 195 6.05 -6.43 19.44
C LEU A 195 6.05 -5.30 20.49
N LYS A 196 4.89 -5.04 21.11
CA LYS A 196 4.76 -4.05 22.19
C LYS A 196 5.43 -4.50 23.49
N ALA A 197 5.46 -5.80 23.76
CA ALA A 197 6.09 -6.35 24.95
C ALA A 197 7.63 -6.38 24.84
N LYS A 198 8.18 -6.48 23.62
CA LYS A 198 9.63 -6.52 23.39
C LYS A 198 10.22 -5.11 23.49
N VAL A 199 10.86 -4.81 24.62
CA VAL A 199 11.67 -3.60 24.80
C VAL A 199 12.93 -3.70 23.94
N ILE A 200 13.33 -2.58 23.32
CA ILE A 200 14.50 -2.49 22.47
C ILE A 200 15.55 -1.59 23.13
N THR A 201 16.75 -2.13 23.28
CA THR A 201 17.93 -1.39 23.74
C THR A 201 18.49 -0.48 22.63
N PRO A 202 19.28 0.55 22.97
CA PRO A 202 19.96 1.37 21.96
C PRO A 202 20.84 0.54 21.01
N VAL A 203 21.52 -0.50 21.52
CA VAL A 203 22.38 -1.37 20.71
C VAL A 203 21.55 -2.15 19.68
N GLU A 204 20.43 -2.73 20.10
CA GLU A 204 19.50 -3.43 19.20
C GLU A 204 18.90 -2.47 18.15
N MET A 205 18.53 -1.25 18.54
CA MET A 205 18.06 -0.23 17.60
C MET A 205 19.08 0.04 16.49
N TYR A 206 20.35 0.25 16.85
CA TYR A 206 21.42 0.42 15.87
C TYR A 206 21.68 -0.86 15.05
N ALA A 207 21.49 -2.05 15.64
CA ALA A 207 21.60 -3.31 14.93
C ALA A 207 20.52 -3.43 13.84
N TYR A 208 19.27 -3.03 14.10
CA TYR A 208 18.23 -2.98 13.06
C TYR A 208 18.61 -2.04 11.91
N ILE A 209 19.11 -0.85 12.21
CA ILE A 209 19.55 0.12 11.19
C ILE A 209 20.68 -0.48 10.33
N GLY A 210 21.67 -1.10 10.99
CA GLY A 210 22.77 -1.79 10.31
C GLY A 210 22.31 -2.95 9.44
N LEU A 211 21.34 -3.74 9.92
CA LEU A 211 20.77 -4.88 9.20
C LEU A 211 19.97 -4.43 7.97
N LEU A 212 19.13 -3.41 8.10
CA LEU A 212 18.42 -2.80 6.97
C LEU A 212 19.39 -2.32 5.89
N THR A 213 20.49 -1.68 6.31
CA THR A 213 21.56 -1.25 5.40
C THR A 213 22.23 -2.44 4.71
N ALA A 214 22.57 -3.49 5.46
CA ALA A 214 23.18 -4.69 4.92
C ALA A 214 22.27 -5.42 3.91
N LEU A 215 20.97 -5.52 4.19
CA LEU A 215 19.98 -6.10 3.28
C LEU A 215 19.88 -5.30 1.98
N ARG A 216 19.80 -3.96 2.09
CA ARG A 216 19.73 -3.08 0.92
C ARG A 216 20.99 -3.18 0.05
N VAL A 217 22.17 -3.13 0.65
CA VAL A 217 23.45 -3.26 -0.06
C VAL A 217 23.59 -4.65 -0.70
N SER A 218 23.14 -5.70 0.00
CA SER A 218 23.17 -7.07 -0.54
C SER A 218 22.29 -7.21 -1.78
N HIS A 219 21.06 -6.69 -1.72
CA HIS A 219 20.12 -6.67 -2.85
C HIS A 219 20.71 -5.97 -4.08
N ASP A 220 21.34 -4.81 -3.89
CA ASP A 220 21.91 -4.01 -4.99
C ASP A 220 23.27 -4.53 -5.50
N SER A 221 23.84 -5.55 -4.85
CA SER A 221 25.17 -6.04 -5.18
C SER A 221 25.22 -6.70 -6.56
N SER A 222 26.25 -6.34 -7.34
CA SER A 222 26.58 -7.04 -8.58
C SER A 222 27.05 -8.49 -8.34
N ASP A 223 27.48 -8.82 -7.11
CA ASP A 223 27.81 -10.18 -6.72
C ASP A 223 26.54 -10.99 -6.46
N LYS A 224 26.30 -11.99 -7.31
CA LYS A 224 25.14 -12.88 -7.21
C LYS A 224 25.10 -13.69 -5.92
N ARG A 225 26.23 -13.89 -5.23
CA ARG A 225 26.26 -14.55 -3.92
C ARG A 225 25.61 -13.69 -2.82
N LEU A 226 25.51 -12.38 -3.04
CA LEU A 226 24.85 -11.44 -2.15
C LEU A 226 23.43 -11.14 -2.64
N SER A 227 23.26 -10.72 -3.90
CA SER A 227 21.95 -10.30 -4.40
C SER A 227 20.91 -11.41 -4.50
N SER A 228 21.33 -12.68 -4.63
CA SER A 228 20.37 -13.81 -4.59
C SER A 228 19.80 -14.11 -3.21
N LYS A 229 20.38 -13.56 -2.14
CA LYS A 229 19.94 -13.80 -0.76
C LYS A 229 18.81 -12.88 -0.30
N VAL A 230 18.66 -11.72 -0.96
CA VAL A 230 17.68 -10.71 -0.58
C VAL A 230 16.86 -10.39 -1.83
N GLU A 231 15.68 -10.99 -1.91
CA GLU A 231 14.77 -10.74 -3.01
C GLU A 231 14.08 -9.38 -2.86
N THR A 232 13.52 -9.11 -1.69
CA THR A 232 12.91 -7.82 -1.36
C THR A 232 13.62 -7.24 -0.15
N TYR A 233 14.10 -6.00 -0.28
CA TYR A 233 14.66 -5.25 0.83
C TYR A 233 13.55 -4.46 1.56
N PRO A 234 13.60 -4.30 2.89
CA PRO A 234 12.53 -3.58 3.61
C PRO A 234 12.50 -2.07 3.37
N LEU A 235 13.67 -1.42 3.24
CA LEU A 235 13.78 0.02 3.02
C LEU A 235 14.95 0.31 2.06
N ASN A 236 14.75 1.24 1.13
CA ASN A 236 15.80 1.75 0.25
C ASN A 236 16.74 2.71 1.01
N GLN A 237 17.82 3.16 0.37
CA GLN A 237 18.83 3.96 1.04
C GLN A 237 18.30 5.28 1.63
N SER A 238 17.46 6.03 0.90
CA SER A 238 16.90 7.28 1.41
C SER A 238 15.88 7.04 2.50
N GLN A 239 15.08 5.98 2.38
CA GLN A 239 14.13 5.56 3.42
C GLN A 239 14.85 5.14 4.71
N ILE A 240 16.00 4.45 4.65
CA ILE A 240 16.80 4.09 5.82
C ILE A 240 17.30 5.34 6.55
N SER A 241 17.71 6.38 5.82
CA SER A 241 18.11 7.65 6.43
C SER A 241 16.95 8.32 7.17
N ILE A 242 15.77 8.40 6.56
CA ILE A 242 14.55 8.95 7.18
C ILE A 242 14.17 8.14 8.41
N PHE A 243 14.10 6.81 8.29
CA PHE A 243 13.84 5.88 9.38
C PHE A 243 14.78 6.08 10.57
N THR A 244 16.08 6.20 10.29
CA THR A 244 17.10 6.42 11.33
C THR A 244 16.89 7.75 12.03
N GLU A 245 16.64 8.82 11.28
CA GLU A 245 16.37 10.14 11.85
C GLU A 245 15.14 10.14 12.75
N ASP A 246 14.04 9.54 12.29
CA ASP A 246 12.78 9.49 13.05
C ASP A 246 12.88 8.60 14.29
N LEU A 247 13.66 7.50 14.24
CA LEU A 247 13.99 6.73 15.44
C LEU A 247 14.79 7.54 16.46
N LEU A 248 15.79 8.30 16.02
CA LEU A 248 16.60 9.12 16.92
C LEU A 248 15.75 10.22 17.57
N LYS A 249 14.87 10.88 16.82
CA LYS A 249 13.90 11.82 17.40
C LYS A 249 13.01 11.14 18.44
N LEU A 250 12.50 9.95 18.14
CA LEU A 250 11.66 9.21 19.07
C LEU A 250 12.39 8.83 20.37
N THR A 251 13.70 8.58 20.33
CA THR A 251 14.50 8.32 21.55
C THR A 251 14.63 9.55 22.47
N GLU A 252 14.56 10.77 21.92
CA GLU A 252 14.56 12.00 22.72
C GLU A 252 13.21 12.21 23.42
N GLU A 253 12.11 11.74 22.81
CA GLU A 253 10.75 11.91 23.32
C GLU A 253 10.34 10.77 24.28
N LYS A 254 10.81 9.54 24.01
CA LYS A 254 10.37 8.32 24.69
C LYS A 254 11.54 7.60 25.37
N LYS A 255 11.43 7.42 26.69
CA LYS A 255 12.46 6.77 27.53
C LYS A 255 12.74 5.30 27.18
N THR A 256 11.77 4.59 26.62
CA THR A 256 11.88 3.16 26.34
C THR A 256 11.18 2.85 25.02
N LEU A 257 11.95 2.34 24.07
CA LEU A 257 11.43 1.88 22.79
C LEU A 257 11.02 0.41 22.86
N THR A 258 10.06 0.04 22.03
CA THR A 258 9.61 -1.33 21.81
C THR A 258 9.79 -1.72 20.34
N ALA A 259 9.75 -3.01 20.03
CA ALA A 259 9.80 -3.46 18.64
C ALA A 259 8.61 -2.93 17.83
N TRP A 260 7.46 -2.70 18.48
CA TRP A 260 6.30 -2.04 17.88
C TRP A 260 6.58 -0.59 17.49
N ASP A 261 7.34 0.16 18.30
CA ASP A 261 7.71 1.53 17.96
C ASP A 261 8.61 1.56 16.71
N ILE A 262 9.59 0.65 16.65
CA ILE A 262 10.48 0.51 15.48
C ILE A 262 9.68 0.18 14.22
N TYR A 263 8.78 -0.80 14.32
CA TYR A 263 7.93 -1.19 13.19
C TYR A 263 7.05 -0.01 12.73
N ASN A 264 6.45 0.74 13.68
CA ASN A 264 5.60 1.88 13.34
C ASN A 264 6.35 2.99 12.61
N VAL A 265 7.55 3.34 13.06
CA VAL A 265 8.39 4.36 12.40
C VAL A 265 8.68 3.97 10.96
N ALA A 266 8.93 2.68 10.68
CA ALA A 266 9.11 2.22 9.32
C ALA A 266 7.80 2.22 8.51
N THR A 267 6.67 1.82 9.09
CA THR A 267 5.38 1.83 8.37
C THR A 267 4.89 3.24 8.00
N GLU A 268 5.34 4.27 8.72
CA GLU A 268 5.11 5.67 8.38
C GLU A 268 5.76 6.09 7.04
N ILE A 269 6.73 5.29 6.56
CA ILE A 269 7.40 5.49 5.29
C ILE A 269 6.61 4.84 4.15
N TYR A 270 5.92 3.72 4.41
CA TYR A 270 5.10 3.00 3.43
C TYR A 270 3.76 3.69 3.19
N LYS A 271 3.81 4.93 2.69
CA LYS A 271 2.64 5.76 2.35
C LYS A 271 2.71 6.30 0.93
N PRO A 272 1.55 6.57 0.31
CA PRO A 272 1.50 7.28 -0.97
C PRO A 272 2.31 8.57 -0.91
N GLY A 273 3.20 8.78 -1.89
CA GLY A 273 4.06 9.96 -1.98
C GLY A 273 5.39 9.88 -1.22
N ARG A 274 5.55 8.88 -0.34
CA ARG A 274 6.83 8.58 0.34
C ARG A 274 7.48 7.32 -0.20
N THR A 275 6.68 6.29 -0.48
CA THR A 275 7.12 5.04 -1.08
C THR A 275 6.43 4.85 -2.42
N ASP A 276 7.16 4.27 -3.37
CA ASP A 276 6.58 3.95 -4.67
C ASP A 276 5.54 2.84 -4.53
N ILE A 277 4.36 3.03 -5.14
CA ILE A 277 3.19 2.15 -4.95
C ILE A 277 3.51 0.66 -5.14
N PRO A 278 4.22 0.23 -6.22
CA PRO A 278 4.55 -1.19 -6.43
C PRO A 278 5.47 -1.80 -5.35
N ALA A 279 6.16 -0.95 -4.58
CA ALA A 279 7.09 -1.39 -3.54
C ALA A 279 6.45 -1.39 -2.14
N MET A 280 5.33 -0.70 -1.94
CA MET A 280 4.73 -0.51 -0.60
C MET A 280 4.38 -1.84 0.09
N ILE A 281 3.66 -2.74 -0.58
CA ILE A 281 3.25 -4.02 -0.01
C ILE A 281 4.47 -4.96 0.21
N PRO A 282 5.32 -5.20 -0.81
CA PRO A 282 6.48 -6.10 -0.64
C PRO A 282 7.46 -5.62 0.43
N GLN A 283 7.78 -4.32 0.47
CA GLN A 283 8.73 -3.78 1.45
C GLN A 283 8.20 -3.86 2.87
N ASN A 284 6.90 -3.60 3.06
CA ASN A 284 6.23 -3.74 4.35
C ASN A 284 6.22 -5.19 4.85
N GLY A 285 5.91 -6.14 3.96
CA GLY A 285 6.03 -7.58 4.26
C GLY A 285 7.46 -7.99 4.63
N ALA A 286 8.46 -7.57 3.86
CA ALA A 286 9.87 -7.86 4.16
C ALA A 286 10.33 -7.30 5.51
N LEU A 287 9.81 -6.13 5.91
CA LEU A 287 10.05 -5.58 7.25
C LEU A 287 9.40 -6.45 8.33
N ALA A 288 8.17 -6.90 8.13
CA ALA A 288 7.49 -7.77 9.09
C ALA A 288 8.26 -9.09 9.26
N GLU A 289 8.73 -9.71 8.18
CA GLU A 289 9.57 -10.91 8.26
C GLU A 289 10.83 -10.66 9.09
N LEU A 290 11.52 -9.55 8.84
CA LEU A 290 12.71 -9.17 9.59
C LEU A 290 12.43 -9.07 11.09
N MET A 291 11.37 -8.35 11.46
CA MET A 291 11.02 -8.02 12.85
C MET A 291 10.39 -9.19 13.61
N LEU A 292 9.68 -10.08 12.91
CA LEU A 292 8.98 -11.23 13.49
C LEU A 292 9.82 -12.51 13.44
N SER A 293 10.91 -12.54 12.66
CA SER A 293 11.82 -13.69 12.65
C SER A 293 12.42 -13.94 14.03
N GLU A 294 12.47 -15.21 14.44
CA GLU A 294 13.10 -15.67 15.69
C GLU A 294 14.63 -15.46 15.69
N GLY A 295 15.20 -14.96 14.59
CA GLY A 295 16.65 -14.81 14.38
C GLY A 295 17.23 -13.46 14.82
N LEU A 296 16.43 -12.56 15.39
CA LEU A 296 16.99 -11.39 16.07
C LEU A 296 17.72 -11.88 17.31
N PRO A 297 19.01 -11.54 17.50
CA PRO A 297 19.80 -12.09 18.60
C PRO A 297 19.05 -11.90 19.91
N GLU A 298 18.70 -13.01 20.55
CA GLU A 298 18.29 -13.01 21.94
C GLU A 298 19.46 -12.40 22.73
N SER A 299 19.17 -11.32 23.45
CA SER A 299 20.09 -10.68 24.38
C SER A 299 20.48 -11.63 25.50
#